data_AF-A0A3C2E435-F1
#
_entry.id   AF-A0A3C2E435-F1
#
_cell.length_a   1.000
_cell.length_b   1.000
_cell.length_c   1.000
_cell.angle_alpha   90.00
_cell.angle_beta   90.00
_cell.angle_gamma   90.00
#
_symmetry.space_group_name_H-M   'P 1'
#
loop_
_entity.id
_entity.type
_entity.pdbx_description
1 polymer ?
#
loop_
_entity_poly.entity_id
_entity_poly.type
_entity_poly.pdbx_seq_one_letter_code
_entity_poly.pdbx_strand_id
1 'polypeptide(L)'
;EYVENGAGNQLLELQIERQARLSRYQADAPPVQAIDREIAAVQTYIDSGAAEGLGQRRVGANPVRQSLESELLTLQSQAASHQRRISTLTQQIAEGQTEVSRLRALSPQFRELSQEVTANEEALSRLATQFVEAQTRRAASLGAADTVRVIEYASAPTEGSSLKKVAVVAAFLFAGSVAVLMGLLWGYWVRHLHAPASPGQRGFRVVGGGAPAKGRASSSNTGGLPVLARVSDRGSFAGR
;
A
#
# COMPACT_ATOMS: atom_id res chain seq x y z
N GLU A 1 0.73 42.67 52.57
CA GLU A 1 -0.74 42.75 52.49
C GLU A 1 -1.16 43.80 53.51
N TYR A 2 -1.64 44.96 53.07
CA TYR A 2 -2.04 46.06 53.95
C TYR A 2 -3.55 45.93 54.17
N VAL A 3 -3.96 45.64 55.40
CA VAL A 3 -5.35 45.71 55.82
C VAL A 3 -5.67 47.17 56.03
N GLU A 4 -6.46 47.76 55.14
CA GLU A 4 -6.96 49.10 55.32
C GLU A 4 -8.03 49.05 56.43
N ASN A 5 -7.63 49.45 57.64
CA ASN A 5 -8.47 49.46 58.84
C ASN A 5 -9.54 50.56 58.73
N GLY A 6 -10.59 50.31 57.93
CA GLY A 6 -11.68 51.29 57.70
C GLY A 6 -12.32 51.81 58.98
N ALA A 7 -12.46 50.96 60.01
CA ALA A 7 -12.99 51.36 61.32
C ALA A 7 -12.01 52.27 62.10
N GLY A 8 -10.70 52.05 61.99
CA GLY A 8 -9.69 52.90 62.61
C GLY A 8 -9.60 54.28 61.97
N ASN A 9 -9.73 54.35 60.63
CA ASN A 9 -9.80 55.62 59.91
C ASN A 9 -11.05 56.42 60.29
N GLN A 10 -12.19 55.75 60.43
CA GLN A 10 -13.45 56.39 60.84
C GLN A 10 -13.38 56.93 62.28
N LEU A 11 -12.73 56.22 63.21
CA LEU A 11 -12.51 56.70 64.57
C LEU A 11 -11.64 57.96 64.59
N LEU A 12 -10.56 57.97 63.80
CA LEU A 12 -9.66 59.11 63.70
C LEU A 12 -10.39 60.36 63.17
N GLU A 13 -11.24 60.20 62.16
CA GLU A 13 -12.03 61.30 61.60
C GLU A 13 -13.01 61.89 62.62
N LEU A 14 -13.70 61.06 63.40
CA LEU A 14 -14.59 61.51 64.47
C LEU A 14 -13.84 62.25 65.60
N GLN A 15 -12.61 61.82 65.93
CA GLN A 15 -11.78 62.52 66.93
C GLN A 15 -11.32 63.90 66.44
N ILE A 16 -10.98 64.03 65.16
CA ILE A 16 -10.66 65.33 64.54
C ILE A 16 -11.89 66.24 64.57
N GLU A 17 -13.07 65.71 64.23
CA GLU A 17 -14.32 66.48 64.27
C GLU A 17 -14.67 66.94 65.70
N ARG A 18 -14.43 66.10 66.71
CA ARG A 18 -14.56 66.47 68.12
C ARG A 18 -13.69 67.65 68.49
N GLN A 19 -12.41 67.63 68.11
CA GLN A 19 -11.47 68.72 68.37
C GLN A 19 -11.91 70.01 67.68
N ALA A 20 -12.43 69.92 66.46
CA ALA A 20 -12.99 71.06 65.76
C ALA A 20 -14.21 71.67 66.50
N ARG A 21 -15.09 70.84 67.07
CA ARG A 21 -16.25 71.32 67.87
C ARG A 21 -15.84 71.96 69.19
N LEU A 22 -14.84 71.42 69.88
CA LEU A 22 -14.31 72.00 71.13
C LEU A 22 -13.67 73.38 70.96
N SER A 23 -13.27 73.76 69.73
CA SER A 23 -12.79 75.11 69.46
C SER A 23 -13.89 76.18 69.53
N ARG A 24 -15.17 75.80 69.42
CA ARG A 24 -16.33 76.72 69.34
C ARG A 24 -17.36 76.48 70.43
N TYR A 25 -17.42 75.29 71.00
CA TYR A 25 -18.38 74.87 72.01
C TYR A 25 -17.68 74.42 73.28
N GLN A 26 -18.34 74.63 74.43
CA GLN A 26 -17.87 74.09 75.70
C GLN A 26 -18.00 72.56 75.69
N ALA A 27 -17.18 71.89 76.50
CA ALA A 27 -17.13 70.43 76.55
C ALA A 27 -18.49 69.78 76.91
N ASP A 28 -19.35 70.49 77.64
CA ASP A 28 -20.67 70.01 78.05
C ASP A 28 -21.80 70.41 77.08
N ALA A 29 -21.47 71.01 75.94
CA ALA A 29 -22.48 71.42 74.98
C ALA A 29 -23.12 70.19 74.28
N PRO A 30 -24.44 70.21 74.02
CA PRO A 30 -25.13 69.15 73.29
C PRO A 30 -24.45 68.65 71.99
N PRO A 31 -23.83 69.52 71.15
CA PRO A 31 -23.15 69.06 69.93
C PRO A 31 -21.84 68.30 70.17
N VAL A 32 -21.16 68.49 71.31
CA VAL A 32 -19.93 67.76 71.66
C VAL A 32 -20.30 66.40 72.25
N GLN A 33 -21.30 66.36 73.14
CA GLN A 33 -21.83 65.12 73.70
C GLN A 33 -22.36 64.16 72.62
N ALA A 34 -22.92 64.69 71.52
CA ALA A 34 -23.37 63.87 70.40
C ALA A 34 -22.20 63.11 69.73
N ILE A 35 -21.09 63.80 69.42
CA ILE A 35 -19.89 63.16 68.86
C ILE A 35 -19.24 62.22 69.87
N ASP A 36 -19.22 62.57 71.16
CA ASP A 36 -18.62 61.70 72.18
C ASP A 36 -19.37 60.37 72.29
N ARG A 37 -20.70 60.37 72.08
CA ARG A 37 -21.49 59.13 71.96
C ARG A 37 -21.18 58.35 70.70
N GLU A 38 -20.96 59.01 69.56
CA GLU A 38 -20.58 58.35 68.31
C GLU A 38 -19.17 57.74 68.40
N ILE A 39 -18.20 58.45 68.97
CA ILE A 39 -16.86 57.94 69.25
C ILE A 39 -16.95 56.75 70.19
N ALA A 40 -17.73 56.83 71.28
CA ALA A 40 -17.90 55.72 72.20
C ALA A 40 -18.54 54.50 71.52
N ALA A 41 -19.52 54.70 70.64
CA ALA A 41 -20.16 53.63 69.88
C ALA A 41 -19.18 52.96 68.91
N VAL A 42 -18.37 53.75 68.17
CA VAL A 42 -17.34 53.24 67.26
C VAL A 42 -16.20 52.55 68.01
N GLN A 43 -15.79 53.09 69.16
CA GLN A 43 -14.78 52.47 70.03
C GLN A 43 -15.27 51.13 70.57
N THR A 44 -16.50 51.08 71.07
CA THR A 44 -17.13 49.82 71.54
C THR A 44 -17.22 48.80 70.40
N TYR A 45 -17.52 49.27 69.18
CA TYR A 45 -17.56 48.43 68.00
C TYR A 45 -16.18 47.84 67.64
N ILE A 46 -15.12 48.64 67.74
CA ILE A 46 -13.73 48.17 67.55
C ILE A 46 -13.33 47.19 68.64
N ASP A 47 -13.57 47.52 69.91
CA ASP A 47 -13.20 46.71 71.08
C ASP A 47 -13.97 45.39 71.15
N SER A 48 -15.19 45.34 70.58
CA SER A 48 -15.99 44.12 70.45
C SER A 48 -15.41 43.10 69.45
N GLY A 49 -14.34 43.46 68.72
CA GLY A 49 -13.73 42.63 67.67
C GLY A 49 -14.58 42.53 66.39
N ALA A 50 -15.75 43.17 66.35
CA ALA A 50 -16.63 43.19 65.17
C ALA A 50 -15.98 43.90 63.97
N ALA A 51 -15.11 44.89 64.23
CA ALA A 51 -14.30 45.53 63.20
C ALA A 51 -13.28 44.58 62.55
N GLU A 52 -12.77 43.61 63.31
CA GLU A 52 -11.77 42.62 62.84
C GLU A 52 -12.43 41.50 62.00
N GLY A 53 -13.73 41.26 62.19
CA GLY A 53 -14.51 40.28 61.44
C GLY A 53 -15.06 40.75 60.08
N LEU A 54 -15.08 42.07 59.81
CA LEU A 54 -15.54 42.64 58.53
C LEU A 54 -14.42 42.95 57.53
N GLY A 55 -13.16 42.84 57.93
CA GLY A 55 -12.06 42.78 56.98
C GLY A 55 -12.24 41.51 56.17
N GLN A 56 -12.71 41.62 54.91
CA GLN A 56 -12.98 40.52 53.98
C GLN A 56 -12.11 39.30 54.29
N ARG A 57 -12.65 38.33 55.04
CA ARG A 57 -11.96 37.07 55.25
C ARG A 57 -11.96 36.42 53.88
N ARG A 58 -10.84 36.53 53.18
CA ARG A 58 -10.65 36.02 51.84
C ARG A 58 -10.69 34.50 51.94
N VAL A 59 -11.89 33.93 51.90
CA VAL A 59 -12.11 32.50 51.68
C VAL A 59 -11.82 32.23 50.21
N GLY A 60 -10.59 32.52 49.78
CA GLY A 60 -10.09 32.17 48.47
C GLY A 60 -9.87 30.66 48.40
N ALA A 61 -9.94 30.11 47.19
CA ALA A 61 -9.48 28.74 46.96
C ALA A 61 -8.07 28.56 47.54
N ASN A 62 -7.82 27.45 48.23
CA ASN A 62 -6.51 27.18 48.81
C ASN A 62 -5.45 27.15 47.70
N PRO A 63 -4.47 28.07 47.69
CA PRO A 63 -3.51 28.18 46.58
C PRO A 63 -2.63 26.94 46.45
N VAL A 64 -2.36 26.22 47.54
CA VAL A 64 -1.60 24.96 47.53
C VAL A 64 -2.39 23.86 46.83
N ARG A 65 -3.71 23.80 47.06
CA ARG A 65 -4.57 22.85 46.38
C ARG A 65 -4.62 23.15 44.88
N GLN A 66 -4.76 24.43 44.51
CA GLN A 66 -4.80 24.85 43.12
C GLN A 66 -3.48 24.55 42.38
N SER A 67 -2.33 24.72 43.04
CA SER A 67 -1.04 24.37 42.43
C SER A 67 -0.91 22.86 42.21
N LEU A 68 -1.34 22.03 43.18
CA LEU A 68 -1.31 20.57 43.05
C LEU A 68 -2.27 20.07 41.96
N GLU A 69 -3.46 20.65 41.84
CA GLU A 69 -4.40 20.32 40.76
C GLU A 69 -3.82 20.70 39.39
N SER A 70 -3.17 21.87 39.28
CA SER A 70 -2.47 22.28 38.05
C SER A 70 -1.30 21.36 37.71
N GLU A 71 -0.51 20.94 38.70
CA GLU A 71 0.60 20.01 38.51
C GLU A 71 0.10 18.62 38.07
N LEU A 72 -0.97 18.13 38.70
CA LEU A 72 -1.61 16.87 38.32
C LEU A 72 -2.08 16.89 36.86
N LEU A 73 -2.76 17.95 36.43
CA LEU A 73 -3.21 18.12 35.04
C LEU A 73 -2.03 18.19 34.06
N THR A 74 -0.95 18.85 34.47
CA THR A 74 0.29 18.93 33.67
C THR A 74 0.91 17.55 33.49
N LEU A 75 1.04 16.78 34.57
CA LEU A 75 1.58 15.42 34.54
C LEU A 75 0.70 14.46 33.74
N GLN A 76 -0.62 14.56 33.86
CA GLN A 76 -1.56 13.77 33.05
C GLN A 76 -1.43 14.08 31.55
N SER A 77 -1.28 15.36 31.18
CA SER A 77 -1.06 15.77 29.80
C SER A 77 0.28 15.25 29.25
N GLN A 78 1.34 15.30 30.05
CA GLN A 78 2.64 14.73 29.71
C GLN A 78 2.55 13.21 29.50
N ALA A 79 1.91 12.49 30.43
CA ALA A 79 1.71 11.05 30.32
C ALA A 79 0.92 10.67 29.05
N ALA A 80 -0.16 11.38 28.74
CA ALA A 80 -0.93 11.17 27.52
C ALA A 80 -0.13 11.45 26.24
N SER A 81 0.76 12.45 26.27
CA SER A 81 1.63 12.79 25.15
C SER A 81 2.75 11.76 24.95
N HIS A 82 3.34 11.25 26.03
CA HIS A 82 4.27 10.14 25.98
C HIS A 82 3.62 8.87 25.45
N GLN A 83 2.40 8.55 25.89
CA GLN A 83 1.67 7.37 25.41
C GLN A 83 1.39 7.47 23.90
N ARG A 84 0.99 8.64 23.41
CA ARG A 84 0.84 8.89 21.97
C ARG A 84 2.16 8.67 21.22
N ARG A 85 3.26 9.21 21.72
CA ARG A 85 4.58 9.01 21.11
C ARG A 85 4.98 7.53 21.05
N ILE A 86 4.72 6.77 22.12
CA ILE A 86 4.95 5.32 22.15
C ILE A 86 4.09 4.61 21.08
N SER A 87 2.81 4.95 20.97
CA SER A 87 1.93 4.37 19.94
C SER A 87 2.40 4.67 18.50
N THR A 88 2.86 5.89 18.23
CA THR A 88 3.39 6.25 16.90
C THR A 88 4.70 5.52 16.61
N LEU A 89 5.63 5.46 17.58
CA LEU A 89 6.90 4.76 17.39
C LEU A 89 6.70 3.24 17.19
N THR A 90 5.76 2.63 17.91
CA THR A 90 5.44 1.21 17.74
C THR A 90 4.83 0.92 16.37
N GLN A 91 3.96 1.79 15.87
CA GLN A 91 3.45 1.71 14.49
C GLN A 91 4.58 1.82 13.46
N GLN A 92 5.47 2.82 13.59
CA GLN A 92 6.61 3.00 12.70
C GLN A 92 7.55 1.79 12.69
N ILE A 93 7.78 1.17 13.86
CA ILE A 93 8.58 -0.06 13.95
C ILE A 93 7.89 -1.20 13.20
N ALA A 94 6.58 -1.38 13.37
CA ALA A 94 5.82 -2.43 12.68
C ALA A 94 5.80 -2.24 11.15
N GLU A 95 5.63 -1.00 10.69
CA GLU A 95 5.72 -0.62 9.27
C GLU A 95 7.12 -0.90 8.72
N GLY A 96 8.16 -0.48 9.43
CA GLY A 96 9.55 -0.74 9.06
C GLY A 96 9.88 -2.23 8.97
N GLN A 97 9.39 -3.04 9.92
CA GLN A 97 9.57 -4.50 9.88
C GLN A 97 8.83 -5.15 8.70
N THR A 98 7.66 -4.63 8.35
CA THR A 98 6.90 -5.09 7.19
C THR A 98 7.66 -4.79 5.90
N GLU A 99 8.23 -3.59 5.78
CA GLU A 99 9.00 -3.21 4.60
C GLU A 99 10.32 -4.00 4.49
N VAL A 100 11.03 -4.22 5.60
CA VAL A 100 12.22 -5.09 5.61
C VAL A 100 11.87 -6.51 5.16
N SER A 101 10.74 -7.05 5.62
CA SER A 101 10.25 -8.37 5.19
C SER A 101 9.93 -8.40 3.70
N ARG A 102 9.27 -7.35 3.18
CA ARG A 102 8.98 -7.19 1.75
C ARG A 102 10.25 -7.16 0.91
N LEU A 103 11.23 -6.34 1.29
CA LEU A 103 12.51 -6.23 0.57
C LEU A 103 13.29 -7.54 0.60
N ARG A 104 13.29 -8.25 1.74
CA ARG A 104 13.90 -9.59 1.84
C ARG A 104 13.23 -10.60 0.91
N ALA A 105 11.89 -10.53 0.78
CA ALA A 105 11.16 -11.40 -0.15
C ALA A 105 11.44 -11.06 -1.63
N LEU A 106 11.70 -9.79 -1.95
CA LEU A 106 11.99 -9.34 -3.32
C LEU A 106 13.45 -9.58 -3.74
N SER A 107 14.39 -9.63 -2.77
CA SER A 107 15.83 -9.75 -3.05
C SER A 107 16.22 -10.96 -3.93
N PRO A 108 15.67 -12.19 -3.75
CA PRO A 108 15.99 -13.32 -4.61
C PRO A 108 15.56 -13.10 -6.06
N GLN A 109 14.34 -12.60 -6.29
CA GLN A 109 13.83 -12.33 -7.64
C GLN A 109 14.68 -11.28 -8.35
N PHE A 110 15.09 -10.23 -7.63
CA PHE A 110 16.00 -9.24 -8.19
C PHE A 110 17.35 -9.83 -8.58
N ARG A 111 17.91 -10.73 -7.75
CA ARG A 111 19.18 -11.42 -8.07
C ARG A 111 19.04 -12.35 -9.27
N GLU A 112 17.95 -13.10 -9.36
CA GLU A 112 17.65 -13.99 -10.48
C GLU A 112 17.54 -13.20 -11.78
N LEU A 113 16.73 -12.13 -11.78
CA LEU A 113 16.58 -11.27 -12.96
C LEU A 113 17.90 -10.60 -13.35
N SER A 114 18.70 -10.17 -12.38
CA SER A 114 20.03 -9.60 -12.65
C SER A 114 20.97 -10.62 -13.28
N GLN A 115 20.95 -11.87 -12.80
CA GLN A 115 21.74 -12.95 -13.38
C GLN A 115 21.28 -13.29 -14.80
N GLU A 116 19.97 -13.33 -15.04
CA GLU A 116 19.39 -13.58 -16.36
C GLU A 116 19.79 -12.50 -17.36
N VAL A 117 19.74 -11.23 -16.97
CA VAL A 117 20.21 -10.10 -17.80
C VAL A 117 21.69 -10.29 -18.16
N THR A 118 22.56 -10.57 -17.19
CA THR A 118 23.99 -10.80 -17.46
C THR A 118 24.24 -12.00 -18.37
N ALA A 119 23.50 -13.10 -18.19
CA ALA A 119 23.62 -14.29 -19.04
C ALA A 119 23.17 -14.01 -20.49
N ASN A 120 22.11 -13.22 -20.66
CA ASN A 120 21.62 -12.81 -21.97
C ASN A 120 22.60 -11.86 -22.67
N GLU A 121 23.18 -10.90 -21.96
CA GLU A 121 24.21 -10.01 -22.50
C GLU A 121 25.45 -10.81 -22.95
N GLU A 122 25.89 -11.78 -22.14
CA GLU A 122 26.97 -12.68 -22.52
C GLU A 122 26.62 -13.50 -23.77
N ALA A 123 25.42 -14.07 -23.84
CA ALA A 123 24.97 -14.83 -25.01
C ALA A 123 24.95 -13.99 -26.28
N LEU A 124 24.47 -12.73 -26.20
CA LEU A 124 24.48 -11.79 -27.32
C LEU A 124 25.91 -11.43 -27.75
N SER A 125 26.83 -11.21 -26.81
CA SER A 125 28.23 -10.92 -27.12
C SER A 125 28.89 -12.10 -27.86
N ARG A 126 28.61 -13.34 -27.44
CA ARG A 126 29.12 -14.57 -28.08
C ARG A 126 28.54 -14.77 -29.47
N LEU A 127 27.27 -14.44 -29.68
CA LEU A 127 26.67 -14.45 -31.02
C LEU A 127 27.35 -13.42 -31.93
N ALA A 128 27.58 -12.20 -31.44
CA ALA A 128 28.25 -11.16 -32.20
C ALA A 128 29.66 -11.58 -32.61
N THR A 129 30.45 -12.20 -31.71
CA THR A 129 31.79 -12.71 -32.07
C THR A 129 31.72 -13.84 -33.09
N GLN A 130 30.78 -14.78 -32.95
CA GLN A 130 30.58 -15.85 -33.94
C GLN A 130 30.18 -15.32 -35.32
N PHE A 131 29.36 -14.27 -35.39
CA PHE A 131 29.03 -13.63 -36.66
C PHE A 131 30.25 -12.99 -37.32
N VAL A 132 31.08 -12.29 -36.55
CA VAL A 132 32.34 -11.71 -37.04
C VAL A 132 33.29 -12.81 -37.53
N GLU A 133 33.45 -13.89 -36.77
CA GLU A 133 34.27 -15.04 -37.15
C GLU A 133 33.76 -15.75 -38.41
N ALA A 134 32.44 -15.97 -38.53
CA ALA A 134 31.85 -16.57 -39.73
C ALA A 134 32.06 -15.67 -40.96
N GLN A 135 31.96 -14.35 -40.78
CA GLN A 135 32.18 -13.37 -41.84
C GLN A 135 33.65 -13.33 -42.28
N THR A 136 34.60 -13.33 -41.35
CA THR A 136 36.04 -13.37 -41.66
C THR A 136 36.43 -14.68 -42.35
N ARG A 137 35.88 -15.83 -41.91
CA ARG A 137 36.08 -17.11 -42.60
C ARG A 137 35.56 -17.09 -44.04
N ARG A 138 34.38 -16.52 -44.29
CA ARG A 138 33.84 -16.37 -45.66
C ARG A 138 34.71 -15.48 -46.53
N ALA A 139 35.10 -14.31 -46.02
CA ALA A 139 36.00 -13.39 -46.73
C ALA A 139 37.35 -14.05 -47.06
N ALA A 140 37.95 -14.77 -46.11
CA ALA A 140 39.18 -15.53 -46.32
C ALA A 140 39.01 -16.65 -47.35
N SER A 141 37.88 -17.37 -47.35
CA SER A 141 37.60 -18.43 -48.34
C SER A 141 37.45 -17.91 -49.77
N LEU A 142 36.89 -16.70 -49.95
CA LEU A 142 36.82 -16.05 -51.26
C LEU A 142 38.21 -15.64 -51.76
N GLY A 143 39.08 -15.10 -50.90
CA GLY A 143 40.47 -14.80 -51.25
C GLY A 143 41.32 -16.04 -51.53
N ALA A 144 41.07 -17.16 -50.83
CA ALA A 144 41.71 -18.45 -51.09
C ALA A 144 41.20 -19.10 -52.38
N ALA A 145 39.91 -18.95 -52.71
CA ALA A 145 39.34 -19.43 -53.98
C ALA A 145 39.90 -18.67 -55.19
N ASP A 146 40.28 -17.40 -55.04
CA ASP A 146 40.94 -16.60 -56.08
C ASP A 146 42.40 -17.03 -56.34
N THR A 147 42.96 -17.91 -55.49
CA THR A 147 44.27 -18.55 -55.69
C THR A 147 44.15 -19.90 -56.41
N VAL A 148 42.95 -20.31 -56.84
CA VAL A 148 42.75 -21.52 -57.64
C VAL A 148 42.89 -21.17 -59.13
N ARG A 149 44.10 -21.27 -59.67
CA ARG A 149 44.33 -21.25 -61.12
C ARG A 149 43.82 -22.57 -61.70
N VAL A 150 42.77 -22.53 -62.51
CA VAL A 150 42.27 -23.68 -63.26
C VAL A 150 43.34 -24.09 -64.27
N ILE A 151 44.04 -25.20 -64.02
CA ILE A 151 45.10 -25.72 -64.90
C ILE A 151 44.49 -26.61 -66.01
N GLU A 152 43.24 -27.05 -65.87
CA GLU A 152 42.60 -27.90 -66.87
C GLU A 152 41.07 -27.74 -66.85
N TYR A 153 40.47 -27.48 -68.01
CA TYR A 153 39.02 -27.47 -68.16
C TYR A 153 38.53 -28.92 -68.21
N ALA A 154 37.75 -29.33 -67.20
CA ALA A 154 37.09 -30.63 -67.22
C ALA A 154 36.09 -30.69 -68.39
N SER A 155 36.31 -31.63 -69.31
CA SER A 155 35.38 -31.96 -70.38
C SER A 155 34.12 -32.59 -69.80
N ALA A 156 32.96 -32.18 -70.29
CA ALA A 156 31.69 -32.77 -69.88
C ALA A 156 31.68 -34.28 -70.26
N PRO A 157 31.45 -35.20 -69.32
CA PRO A 157 31.25 -36.60 -69.66
C PRO A 157 30.02 -36.72 -70.55
N THR A 158 30.19 -37.21 -71.78
CA THR A 158 29.11 -37.45 -72.74
C THR A 158 28.24 -38.66 -72.40
N GLU A 159 28.44 -39.27 -71.24
CA GLU A 159 27.52 -40.25 -70.65
C GLU A 159 26.73 -39.62 -69.51
N GLY A 160 25.47 -39.32 -69.78
CA GLY A 160 24.49 -39.03 -68.74
C GLY A 160 24.26 -40.29 -67.90
N SER A 161 24.96 -40.40 -66.77
CA SER A 161 24.67 -41.43 -65.77
C SER A 161 23.23 -41.26 -65.32
N SER A 162 22.36 -42.18 -65.77
CA SER A 162 20.94 -42.06 -65.56
C SER A 162 20.61 -42.18 -64.07
N LEU A 163 20.37 -41.05 -63.40
CA LEU A 163 19.88 -40.98 -62.03
C LEU A 163 18.49 -41.64 -61.85
N LYS A 164 17.86 -42.10 -62.94
CA LYS A 164 16.59 -42.83 -62.92
C LYS A 164 16.61 -43.99 -61.92
N LYS A 165 17.70 -44.76 -61.84
CA LYS A 165 17.81 -45.87 -60.88
C LYS A 165 17.87 -45.37 -59.43
N VAL A 166 18.62 -44.31 -59.16
CA VAL A 166 18.74 -43.71 -57.82
C VAL A 166 17.41 -43.08 -57.39
N ALA A 167 16.73 -42.40 -58.31
CA ALA A 167 15.42 -41.80 -58.08
C ALA A 167 14.36 -42.87 -57.74
N VAL A 168 14.37 -44.01 -58.43
CA VAL A 168 13.47 -45.13 -58.12
C VAL A 168 13.74 -45.69 -56.73
N VAL A 169 15.01 -45.90 -56.35
CA VAL A 169 15.37 -46.38 -55.01
C VAL A 169 14.98 -45.38 -53.93
N ALA A 170 15.25 -44.09 -54.13
CA ALA A 170 14.87 -43.03 -53.19
C ALA A 170 13.34 -42.92 -53.02
N ALA A 171 12.59 -43.01 -54.12
CA ALA A 171 11.13 -43.02 -54.07
C ALA A 171 10.59 -44.23 -53.30
N PHE A 172 11.19 -45.41 -53.48
CA PHE A 172 10.78 -46.62 -52.76
C PHE A 172 11.06 -46.52 -51.26
N LEU A 173 12.24 -46.01 -50.87
CA LEU A 173 12.58 -45.77 -49.47
C LEU A 173 11.64 -44.74 -48.83
N PHE A 174 11.36 -43.64 -49.54
CA PHE A 174 10.45 -42.62 -49.05
C PHE A 174 9.03 -43.17 -48.88
N ALA A 175 8.51 -43.89 -49.88
CA ALA A 175 7.19 -44.51 -49.82
C ALA A 175 7.09 -45.56 -48.70
N GLY A 176 8.11 -46.40 -48.53
CA GLY A 176 8.19 -47.36 -47.42
C GLY A 176 8.19 -46.68 -46.05
N SER A 177 8.94 -45.58 -45.90
CA SER A 177 8.99 -44.80 -44.66
C SER A 177 7.62 -44.22 -44.31
N VAL A 178 6.95 -43.63 -45.30
CA VAL A 178 5.60 -43.06 -45.13
C VAL A 178 4.57 -44.14 -44.82
N ALA A 179 4.66 -45.31 -45.47
CA ALA A 179 3.76 -46.43 -45.22
C ALA A 179 3.92 -47.00 -43.80
N VAL A 180 5.15 -47.12 -43.30
CA VAL A 180 5.41 -47.56 -41.92
C VAL A 180 4.86 -46.54 -40.92
N LEU A 181 5.10 -45.24 -41.13
CA LEU A 181 4.57 -44.18 -40.27
C LEU A 181 3.03 -44.18 -40.26
N MET A 182 2.39 -44.28 -41.42
CA MET A 182 0.92 -44.35 -41.50
C MET A 182 0.35 -45.64 -40.90
N GLY A 183 1.01 -46.77 -41.08
CA GLY A 183 0.62 -48.04 -40.46
C GLY A 183 0.68 -47.99 -38.94
N LEU A 184 1.73 -47.37 -38.38
CA LEU A 184 1.86 -47.17 -36.94
C LEU A 184 0.79 -46.21 -36.40
N LEU A 185 0.53 -45.11 -37.12
CA LEU A 185 -0.48 -44.13 -36.75
C LEU A 185 -1.90 -44.74 -36.76
N TRP A 186 -2.21 -45.53 -37.80
CA TRP A 186 -3.50 -46.20 -37.94
C TRP A 186 -3.68 -47.31 -36.89
N GLY A 187 -2.66 -48.13 -36.65
CA GLY A 187 -2.68 -49.17 -35.60
C GLY A 187 -2.83 -48.58 -34.19
N TYR A 188 -2.15 -47.45 -33.92
CA TYR A 188 -2.28 -46.73 -32.66
C TYR A 188 -3.71 -46.19 -32.47
N TRP A 189 -4.30 -45.56 -33.48
CA TRP A 189 -5.68 -45.06 -33.41
C TRP A 189 -6.72 -46.16 -33.22
N VAL A 190 -6.61 -47.28 -33.96
CA VAL A 190 -7.55 -48.40 -33.84
C VAL A 190 -7.48 -49.05 -32.46
N ARG A 191 -6.27 -49.14 -31.86
CA ARG A 191 -6.09 -49.75 -30.53
C ARG A 191 -6.50 -48.84 -29.38
N HIS A 192 -6.46 -47.51 -29.54
CA HIS A 192 -6.76 -46.57 -28.46
C HIS A 192 -8.16 -45.94 -28.51
N LEU A 193 -8.90 -46.02 -29.62
CA LEU A 193 -10.25 -45.46 -29.73
C LEU A 193 -11.39 -46.48 -29.71
N HIS A 194 -11.09 -47.78 -29.68
CA HIS A 194 -12.10 -48.79 -29.35
C HIS A 194 -12.10 -49.06 -27.84
N ALA A 195 -12.71 -48.14 -27.09
CA ALA A 195 -13.20 -48.44 -25.76
C ALA A 195 -14.24 -49.58 -25.86
N PRO A 196 -14.20 -50.60 -24.99
CA PRO A 196 -15.08 -51.75 -25.07
C PRO A 196 -16.55 -51.32 -24.91
N ALA A 197 -17.38 -51.78 -25.84
CA ALA A 197 -18.83 -51.65 -25.74
C ALA A 197 -19.32 -52.29 -24.43
N SER A 198 -20.09 -51.51 -23.66
CA SER A 198 -20.84 -51.96 -22.50
C SER A 198 -21.78 -53.12 -22.86
N PRO A 199 -21.83 -54.21 -22.07
CA PRO A 199 -22.86 -55.24 -22.25
C PRO A 199 -24.11 -54.80 -21.49
N GLY A 200 -25.16 -54.40 -22.21
CA GLY A 200 -26.39 -53.92 -21.60
C GLY A 200 -27.60 -54.00 -22.50
N GLN A 201 -28.44 -54.99 -22.19
CA GLN A 201 -29.86 -55.10 -22.49
C GLN A 201 -30.33 -55.79 -23.79
N ARG A 202 -30.96 -56.93 -23.50
CA ARG A 202 -31.85 -57.75 -24.30
C ARG A 202 -33.06 -56.98 -24.80
N GLY A 203 -33.48 -57.34 -26.01
CA GLY A 203 -34.89 -57.49 -26.36
C GLY A 203 -35.53 -56.28 -27.04
N PHE A 204 -35.76 -56.38 -28.35
CA PHE A 204 -37.11 -56.63 -28.89
C PHE A 204 -37.02 -56.85 -30.41
N ARG A 205 -37.93 -57.67 -30.91
CA ARG A 205 -38.03 -58.19 -32.27
C ARG A 205 -39.22 -57.52 -32.94
N VAL A 206 -39.02 -56.82 -34.07
CA VAL A 206 -40.04 -56.54 -35.13
C VAL A 206 -39.25 -56.31 -36.44
N VAL A 207 -39.18 -57.27 -37.36
CA VAL A 207 -40.02 -57.44 -38.58
C VAL A 207 -40.01 -56.24 -39.54
N GLY A 208 -39.38 -56.44 -40.71
CA GLY A 208 -40.02 -56.13 -42.00
C GLY A 208 -39.64 -54.83 -42.74
N GLY A 209 -38.76 -54.97 -43.75
CA GLY A 209 -39.00 -54.44 -45.10
C GLY A 209 -38.54 -53.02 -45.45
N GLY A 210 -37.92 -52.89 -46.64
CA GLY A 210 -37.96 -51.66 -47.43
C GLY A 210 -36.61 -50.99 -47.70
N ALA A 211 -36.23 -50.97 -48.98
CA ALA A 211 -35.03 -50.36 -49.54
C ALA A 211 -35.20 -48.82 -49.78
N PRO A 212 -34.35 -48.09 -50.54
CA PRO A 212 -33.63 -46.92 -50.03
C PRO A 212 -33.97 -45.58 -50.75
N ALA A 213 -33.70 -44.44 -50.12
CA ALA A 213 -33.56 -43.12 -50.78
C ALA A 213 -32.77 -42.18 -49.85
N LYS A 214 -31.59 -41.65 -50.20
CA LYS A 214 -31.26 -40.62 -51.20
C LYS A 214 -31.89 -39.25 -50.88
N GLY A 215 -31.04 -38.28 -50.51
CA GLY A 215 -31.39 -36.86 -50.36
C GLY A 215 -30.71 -36.24 -49.13
N ARG A 216 -29.49 -35.69 -49.23
CA ARG A 216 -29.12 -34.35 -49.76
C ARG A 216 -29.25 -33.24 -48.71
N ALA A 217 -28.06 -32.82 -48.25
CA ALA A 217 -27.55 -31.46 -48.08
C ALA A 217 -28.13 -30.48 -47.03
N SER A 218 -27.17 -29.70 -46.53
CA SER A 218 -27.29 -28.28 -46.11
C SER A 218 -27.90 -28.05 -44.73
N SER A 219 -27.49 -27.11 -43.89
CA SER A 219 -26.35 -26.19 -43.79
C SER A 219 -26.57 -25.39 -42.50
N SER A 220 -25.48 -24.97 -41.86
CA SER A 220 -25.33 -23.72 -41.10
C SER A 220 -26.41 -23.27 -40.11
N ASN A 221 -26.04 -23.18 -38.82
CA ASN A 221 -26.12 -21.91 -38.10
C ASN A 221 -25.22 -21.96 -36.84
N THR A 222 -24.03 -21.37 -36.83
CA THR A 222 -23.70 -20.00 -36.39
C THR A 222 -24.35 -19.54 -35.07
N GLY A 223 -23.47 -19.17 -34.12
CA GLY A 223 -23.73 -18.05 -33.21
C GLY A 223 -23.68 -18.37 -31.71
N GLY A 224 -22.54 -18.09 -31.07
CA GLY A 224 -22.45 -18.07 -29.60
C GLY A 224 -21.05 -17.77 -29.08
N LEU A 225 -20.56 -16.54 -29.25
CA LEU A 225 -19.41 -16.00 -28.49
C LEU A 225 -19.94 -15.20 -27.27
N PRO A 226 -19.26 -15.26 -26.12
CA PRO A 226 -19.71 -14.63 -24.87
C PRO A 226 -19.31 -13.16 -24.71
N VAL A 227 -20.15 -12.45 -23.94
CA VAL A 227 -20.17 -11.02 -23.64
C VAL A 227 -19.09 -10.63 -22.61
N LEU A 228 -18.28 -9.61 -22.92
CA LEU A 228 -17.44 -8.88 -21.96
C LEU A 228 -18.26 -7.73 -21.35
N ALA A 229 -18.42 -7.73 -20.02
CA ALA A 229 -19.02 -6.64 -19.28
C ALA A 229 -17.96 -5.67 -18.73
N ARG A 230 -17.99 -4.47 -19.32
CA ARG A 230 -17.55 -3.14 -18.89
C ARG A 230 -16.93 -2.93 -17.50
N VAL A 231 -15.75 -2.31 -17.58
CA VAL A 231 -15.20 -1.29 -16.67
C VAL A 231 -16.19 -0.11 -16.49
N SER A 232 -16.27 0.44 -15.28
CA SER A 232 -16.80 1.79 -15.04
C SER A 232 -15.96 2.52 -14.00
N ASP A 233 -15.49 3.65 -14.50
CA ASP A 233 -14.76 4.78 -13.95
C ASP A 233 -15.33 5.36 -12.63
N ARG A 234 -14.45 5.83 -11.74
CA ARG A 234 -14.79 6.82 -10.70
C ARG A 234 -13.54 7.52 -10.17
N GLY A 235 -13.44 8.81 -10.48
CA GLY A 235 -13.31 9.84 -9.44
C GLY A 235 -11.92 10.44 -9.20
N SER A 236 -11.51 11.34 -10.10
CA SER A 236 -10.62 12.47 -9.82
C SER A 236 -11.34 13.48 -8.90
N PHE A 237 -10.68 14.01 -7.86
CA PHE A 237 -10.85 15.40 -7.39
C PHE A 237 -9.71 15.85 -6.45
N ALA A 238 -9.06 16.95 -6.86
CA ALA A 238 -8.48 18.08 -6.11
C ALA A 238 -7.47 17.84 -4.95
N GLY A 239 -6.33 18.52 -4.84
CA GLY A 239 -5.94 19.81 -5.38
C GLY A 239 -6.25 20.96 -4.40
N ARG A 240 -5.41 21.13 -3.38
CA ARG A 240 -5.01 22.42 -2.79
C ARG A 240 -3.82 22.23 -1.85
#